data_AF-A0A149S7E1-F1
#
_entry.id   AF-A0A149S7E1-F1
#
_cell.length_a   1.000
_cell.length_b   1.000
_cell.length_c   1.000
_cell.angle_alpha   90.00
_cell.angle_beta   90.00
_cell.angle_gamma   90.00
#
_symmetry.space_group_name_H-M   'P 1'
#
loop_
_entity.id
_entity.type
_entity.pdbx_description
1 polymer ?
#
loop_
_entity_poly.entity_id
_entity_poly.type
_entity_poly.pdbx_seq_one_letter_code
_entity_poly.pdbx_strand_id
1 'polypeptide(L)'
;HNQRVFRTLHLVAVLDDEKAFRPVIWTGYRDTIVSPSEHSEDAGYPIRIRVNAFGDNQLARDLLVTPEHCIYVDGGFVPARMLVNGTSIFYDHSITHYRYHHFETDRHSVVLAENLPSESYLDTGNRQSFTTNVSPLFAPAKSWAEAAAPLKIAPEQVQSVYERLCERAESLGMGRSTVPATITDPGLEVFTLTGQHLRRMRHTGDQFLFELPAGIDKVIIRSRASRPSDVIGPFCDDRRALGVLIGNVKLWDSRESRVIDTHLNTDLPGWHQREHPGLRWTNGSAPLPLGYREPTGNGVLCIQIVNAGPYLLDTNETAAQALSA
;
A
#
# COMPACT_ATOMS: atom_id res chain seq x y z
N HIS A 1 40.94 -31.76 -1.20
CA HIS A 1 41.12 -31.00 -2.45
C HIS A 1 39.78 -31.01 -3.19
N ASN A 2 38.96 -29.98 -2.99
CA ASN A 2 37.79 -29.71 -3.83
C ASN A 2 37.48 -28.22 -3.64
N GLN A 3 38.28 -27.39 -4.31
CA GLN A 3 37.95 -26.00 -4.55
C GLN A 3 36.61 -26.00 -5.30
N ARG A 4 35.53 -25.63 -4.61
CA ARG A 4 34.35 -25.10 -5.30
C ARG A 4 34.79 -23.79 -5.91
N VAL A 5 35.25 -23.87 -7.16
CA VAL A 5 35.40 -22.70 -8.02
C VAL A 5 34.03 -22.06 -8.07
N PHE A 6 33.84 -20.94 -7.37
CA PHE A 6 32.78 -20.02 -7.70
C PHE A 6 33.05 -19.59 -9.13
N ARG A 7 32.43 -20.26 -10.11
CA ARG A 7 32.35 -19.71 -11.45
C ARG A 7 31.59 -18.40 -11.28
N THR A 8 32.27 -17.28 -11.51
CA THR A 8 31.62 -15.98 -11.65
C THR A 8 30.53 -16.16 -12.68
N LEU A 9 29.27 -16.23 -12.24
CA LEU A 9 28.16 -16.10 -13.15
C LEU A 9 28.19 -14.65 -13.60
N HIS A 10 28.51 -14.43 -14.87
CA HIS A 10 28.37 -13.13 -15.48
C HIS A 10 26.91 -12.99 -15.89
N LEU A 11 26.20 -12.04 -15.29
CA LEU A 11 24.88 -11.64 -15.76
C LEU A 11 25.02 -10.50 -16.74
N VAL A 12 24.15 -10.50 -17.74
CA VAL A 12 24.02 -9.38 -18.67
C VAL A 12 23.17 -8.33 -17.98
N ALA A 13 23.81 -7.22 -17.58
CA ALA A 13 23.12 -6.00 -17.27
C ALA A 13 22.85 -5.25 -18.57
N VAL A 14 21.66 -4.67 -18.70
CA VAL A 14 21.24 -3.92 -19.88
C VAL A 14 20.88 -2.51 -19.41
N LEU A 15 21.72 -1.53 -19.72
CA LEU A 15 21.44 -0.12 -19.45
C LEU A 15 21.63 0.63 -20.76
N ASP A 16 20.63 1.41 -21.17
CA ASP A 16 20.67 2.25 -22.39
C ASP A 16 21.09 1.48 -23.67
N ASP A 17 20.53 0.29 -23.90
CA ASP A 17 20.84 -0.63 -25.00
C ASP A 17 22.28 -1.19 -25.05
N GLU A 18 23.14 -0.80 -24.11
CA GLU A 18 24.47 -1.39 -23.95
C GLU A 18 24.41 -2.63 -23.03
N LYS A 19 24.86 -3.77 -23.58
CA LYS A 19 25.00 -5.01 -22.83
C LYS A 19 26.35 -5.04 -22.14
N ALA A 20 26.34 -4.98 -20.81
CA ALA A 20 27.54 -5.10 -20.00
C ALA A 20 27.45 -6.34 -19.09
N PHE A 21 28.53 -7.11 -19.03
CA PHE A 21 28.63 -8.21 -18.07
C PHE A 21 28.98 -7.68 -16.69
N ARG A 22 28.14 -7.99 -15.70
CA ARG A 22 28.36 -7.63 -14.29
C ARG A 22 28.59 -8.88 -13.45
N PRO A 23 29.58 -8.89 -12.55
CA PRO A 23 29.81 -10.01 -11.64
C PRO A 23 28.68 -10.08 -10.59
N VAL A 24 28.16 -11.28 -10.37
CA VAL A 24 27.27 -11.57 -9.23
C VAL A 24 28.11 -11.68 -7.96
N ILE A 25 27.86 -10.79 -7.00
CA ILE A 25 28.58 -10.73 -5.72
C ILE A 25 27.81 -11.43 -4.58
N TRP A 26 26.51 -11.62 -4.75
CA TRP A 26 25.67 -12.29 -3.75
C TRP A 26 24.47 -12.97 -4.40
N THR A 27 24.03 -14.08 -3.79
CA THR A 27 22.77 -14.74 -4.09
C THR A 27 22.10 -15.18 -2.80
N GLY A 28 20.79 -15.08 -2.73
CA GLY A 28 19.99 -15.58 -1.62
C GLY A 28 18.66 -16.13 -2.09
N TYR A 29 18.00 -16.89 -1.22
CA TYR A 29 16.65 -17.38 -1.47
C TYR A 29 15.82 -17.32 -0.19
N ARG A 30 14.50 -17.30 -0.36
CA ARG A 30 13.54 -17.40 0.73
C ARG A 30 12.36 -18.26 0.29
N ASP A 31 11.88 -19.07 1.23
CA ASP A 31 10.63 -19.82 1.09
C ASP A 31 9.48 -18.96 1.62
N THR A 32 8.42 -18.83 0.84
CA THR A 32 7.21 -18.07 1.18
C THR A 32 6.04 -19.03 1.27
N ILE A 33 5.25 -18.89 2.33
CA ILE A 33 3.94 -19.49 2.49
C ILE A 33 2.93 -18.35 2.52
N VAL A 34 1.89 -18.46 1.70
CA VAL A 34 0.86 -17.43 1.58
C VAL A 34 -0.06 -17.45 2.82
N SER A 35 -0.52 -16.26 3.23
CA SER A 35 -1.52 -16.02 4.27
C SER A 35 -2.87 -15.63 3.64
N PRO A 36 -3.78 -16.57 3.31
CA PRO A 36 -5.00 -16.26 2.55
C PRO A 36 -6.01 -15.38 3.29
N SER A 37 -5.84 -15.18 4.60
CA SER A 37 -6.67 -14.28 5.41
C SER A 37 -6.33 -12.80 5.23
N GLU A 38 -5.21 -12.49 4.58
CA GLU A 38 -4.75 -11.12 4.33
C GLU A 38 -5.15 -10.65 2.93
N HIS A 39 -5.11 -9.33 2.71
CA HIS A 39 -5.25 -8.77 1.37
C HIS A 39 -4.16 -9.31 0.45
N SER A 40 -4.47 -9.55 -0.84
CA SER A 40 -3.58 -10.26 -1.77
C SER A 40 -2.18 -9.65 -1.87
N GLU A 41 -2.09 -8.31 -1.78
CA GLU A 41 -0.84 -7.57 -1.81
C GLU A 41 0.07 -7.85 -0.60
N ASP A 42 -0.52 -8.22 0.54
CA ASP A 42 0.17 -8.48 1.81
C ASP A 42 0.28 -9.98 2.12
N ALA A 43 -0.64 -10.79 1.57
CA ALA A 43 -0.74 -12.24 1.78
C ALA A 43 0.47 -13.03 1.25
N GLY A 44 1.34 -12.41 0.45
CA GLY A 44 2.52 -13.05 -0.11
C GLY A 44 2.26 -13.87 -1.38
N TYR A 45 1.14 -13.67 -2.07
CA TYR A 45 0.92 -14.26 -3.39
C TYR A 45 1.95 -13.72 -4.40
N PRO A 46 2.52 -14.57 -5.29
CA PRO A 46 3.36 -14.08 -6.36
C PRO A 46 2.51 -13.37 -7.42
N ILE A 47 3.10 -12.40 -8.10
CA ILE A 47 2.50 -11.78 -9.28
C ILE A 47 2.96 -12.54 -10.51
N ARG A 48 2.00 -12.98 -11.32
CA ARG A 48 2.23 -13.55 -12.65
C ARG A 48 2.10 -12.45 -13.69
N ILE A 49 3.16 -12.28 -14.47
CA ILE A 49 3.19 -11.46 -15.68
C ILE A 49 3.13 -12.43 -16.85
N ARG A 50 2.01 -12.42 -17.59
CA ARG A 50 1.83 -13.28 -18.75
C ARG A 50 2.74 -12.86 -19.90
N VAL A 51 3.10 -13.83 -20.74
CA VAL A 51 3.68 -13.54 -22.05
C VAL A 51 2.83 -12.50 -22.80
N ASN A 52 3.48 -11.61 -23.53
CA ASN A 52 2.88 -10.51 -24.29
C ASN A 52 2.25 -9.36 -23.48
N ALA A 53 2.29 -9.39 -22.14
CA ALA A 53 1.76 -8.31 -21.29
C ALA A 53 2.44 -6.95 -21.56
N PHE A 54 3.76 -6.94 -21.78
CA PHE A 54 4.54 -5.73 -22.06
C PHE A 54 4.77 -5.47 -23.57
N GLY A 55 4.22 -6.31 -24.44
CA GLY A 55 4.42 -6.25 -25.89
C GLY A 55 4.80 -7.59 -26.51
N ASP A 56 4.70 -7.69 -27.84
CA ASP A 56 4.97 -8.94 -28.56
C ASP A 56 6.43 -9.38 -28.36
N ASN A 57 6.64 -10.64 -27.98
CA ASN A 57 7.95 -11.26 -27.77
C ASN A 57 8.84 -10.57 -26.72
N GLN A 58 8.28 -9.71 -25.86
CA GLN A 58 9.02 -9.07 -24.75
C GLN A 58 9.33 -10.03 -23.60
N LEU A 59 8.50 -11.07 -23.42
CA LEU A 59 8.74 -12.15 -22.46
C LEU A 59 8.94 -13.48 -23.21
N ALA A 60 9.91 -14.29 -22.77
CA ALA A 60 10.13 -15.64 -23.29
C ALA A 60 9.08 -16.65 -22.78
N ARG A 61 8.56 -16.42 -21.58
CA ARG A 61 7.49 -17.19 -20.92
C ARG A 61 6.89 -16.33 -19.79
N ASP A 62 5.78 -16.79 -19.22
CA ASP A 62 5.21 -16.17 -18.02
C ASP A 62 6.27 -16.04 -16.92
N LEU A 63 6.33 -14.86 -16.32
CA LEU A 63 7.26 -14.51 -15.26
C LEU A 63 6.52 -14.44 -13.91
N LEU A 64 7.05 -15.10 -12.89
CA LEU A 64 6.56 -15.03 -11.51
C LEU A 64 7.53 -14.24 -10.65
N VAL A 65 7.03 -13.19 -10.00
CA VAL A 65 7.82 -12.29 -9.16
C VAL A 65 7.10 -11.98 -7.85
N THR A 66 7.84 -11.52 -6.85
CA THR A 66 7.23 -11.01 -5.61
C THR A 66 6.60 -9.63 -5.86
N PRO A 67 5.64 -9.19 -5.02
CA PRO A 67 4.94 -7.90 -5.23
C PRO A 67 5.83 -6.66 -5.23
N GLU A 68 6.96 -6.72 -4.50
CA GLU A 68 7.95 -5.64 -4.39
C GLU A 68 9.06 -5.72 -5.43
N HIS A 69 9.13 -6.78 -6.24
CA HIS A 69 10.14 -6.87 -7.29
C HIS A 69 9.87 -5.82 -8.37
N CYS A 70 10.89 -5.04 -8.71
CA CYS A 70 10.72 -3.95 -9.66
C CYS A 70 10.96 -4.37 -11.11
N ILE A 71 10.03 -4.00 -11.98
CA ILE A 71 10.16 -4.06 -13.44
C ILE A 71 10.69 -2.71 -13.92
N TYR A 72 11.69 -2.75 -14.82
CA TYR A 72 12.23 -1.54 -15.42
C TYR A 72 11.40 -1.13 -16.64
N VAL A 73 10.75 0.04 -16.55
CA VAL A 73 9.85 0.56 -17.58
C VAL A 73 9.89 2.09 -17.60
N ASP A 74 9.88 2.67 -18.81
CA ASP A 74 9.96 4.11 -19.05
C ASP A 74 11.13 4.81 -18.33
N GLY A 75 12.27 4.13 -18.17
CA GLY A 75 13.45 4.70 -17.51
C GLY A 75 13.43 4.66 -15.97
N GLY A 76 12.56 3.86 -15.35
CA GLY A 76 12.55 3.69 -13.89
C GLY A 76 12.10 2.31 -13.44
N PHE A 77 12.34 2.02 -12.16
CA PHE A 77 11.90 0.80 -11.50
C PHE A 77 10.49 0.99 -10.94
N VAL A 78 9.54 0.16 -11.37
CA VAL A 78 8.17 0.16 -10.87
C VAL A 78 7.91 -1.18 -10.18
N PRO A 79 7.48 -1.21 -8.91
CA PRO A 79 7.13 -2.46 -8.25
C PRO A 79 6.02 -3.21 -8.97
N ALA A 80 6.14 -4.54 -9.09
CA ALA A 80 5.21 -5.36 -9.87
C ALA A 80 3.75 -5.23 -9.41
N ARG A 81 3.48 -5.02 -8.10
CA ARG A 81 2.11 -4.79 -7.60
C ARG A 81 1.42 -3.61 -8.27
N MET A 82 2.19 -2.57 -8.61
CA MET A 82 1.64 -1.34 -9.17
C MET A 82 1.27 -1.46 -10.65
N LEU A 83 1.62 -2.60 -11.26
CA LEU A 83 1.35 -2.93 -12.65
C LEU A 83 0.23 -3.98 -12.79
N VAL A 84 -0.38 -4.42 -11.68
CA VAL A 84 -1.42 -5.45 -11.67
C VAL A 84 -2.70 -4.94 -12.32
N ASN A 85 -2.99 -5.35 -13.55
CA ASN A 85 -4.21 -5.00 -14.27
C ASN A 85 -5.34 -6.04 -14.09
N GLY A 86 -5.09 -7.12 -13.34
CA GLY A 86 -6.06 -8.17 -13.02
C GLY A 86 -6.27 -9.21 -14.12
N THR A 87 -5.64 -9.05 -15.30
CA THR A 87 -5.83 -9.95 -16.44
C THR A 87 -4.51 -10.51 -16.97
N SER A 88 -3.68 -9.68 -17.60
CA SER A 88 -2.35 -10.10 -18.08
C SER A 88 -1.27 -10.03 -16.99
N ILE A 89 -1.50 -9.24 -15.95
CA ILE A 89 -0.64 -9.12 -14.76
C ILE A 89 -1.53 -9.21 -13.52
N PHE A 90 -1.36 -10.26 -12.71
CA PHE A 90 -2.26 -10.55 -11.59
C PHE A 90 -1.59 -11.35 -10.47
N TYR A 91 -2.15 -11.26 -9.27
CA TYR A 91 -1.79 -12.14 -8.15
C TYR A 91 -2.22 -13.58 -8.45
N ASP A 92 -1.27 -14.50 -8.50
CA ASP A 92 -1.56 -15.90 -8.81
C ASP A 92 -1.99 -16.67 -7.56
N HIS A 93 -3.30 -16.65 -7.32
CA HIS A 93 -3.93 -17.33 -6.18
C HIS A 93 -3.83 -18.85 -6.20
N SER A 94 -3.40 -19.46 -7.32
CA SER A 94 -3.18 -20.91 -7.40
C SER A 94 -1.89 -21.35 -6.71
N ILE A 95 -0.98 -20.42 -6.43
CA ILE A 95 0.32 -20.68 -5.80
C ILE A 95 0.25 -20.26 -4.33
N THR A 96 0.31 -21.23 -3.42
CA THR A 96 0.23 -21.00 -1.97
C THR A 96 1.57 -21.17 -1.23
N HIS A 97 2.57 -21.72 -1.91
CA HIS A 97 3.94 -21.85 -1.42
C HIS A 97 4.91 -21.81 -2.59
N TYR A 98 6.00 -21.06 -2.45
CA TYR A 98 7.06 -21.00 -3.45
C TYR A 98 8.38 -20.56 -2.83
N ARG A 99 9.46 -20.87 -3.54
CA ARG A 99 10.79 -20.32 -3.28
C ARG A 99 11.09 -19.26 -4.31
N TYR A 100 11.61 -18.12 -3.87
CA TYR A 100 12.14 -17.09 -4.76
C TYR A 100 13.60 -16.82 -4.48
N HIS A 101 14.30 -16.35 -5.50
CA HIS A 101 15.73 -16.13 -5.51
C HIS A 101 16.04 -14.67 -5.81
N HIS A 102 17.05 -14.13 -5.14
CA HIS A 102 17.63 -12.84 -5.45
C HIS A 102 19.12 -13.01 -5.72
N PHE A 103 19.64 -12.16 -6.59
CA PHE A 103 21.07 -12.02 -6.81
C PHE A 103 21.41 -10.54 -6.85
N GLU A 104 22.61 -10.20 -6.40
CA GLU A 104 23.15 -8.85 -6.41
C GLU A 104 24.41 -8.80 -7.25
N THR A 105 24.52 -7.75 -8.06
CA THR A 105 25.70 -7.42 -8.85
C THR A 105 26.56 -6.39 -8.11
N ASP A 106 27.83 -6.24 -8.50
CA ASP A 106 28.75 -5.24 -7.95
C ASP A 106 28.18 -3.81 -7.91
N ARG A 107 27.31 -3.48 -8.86
CA ARG A 107 26.45 -2.30 -8.84
C ARG A 107 25.01 -2.73 -9.07
N HIS A 108 24.04 -2.06 -8.43
CA HIS A 108 22.63 -2.27 -8.77
C HIS A 108 22.45 -2.09 -10.27
N SER A 109 21.74 -3.01 -10.91
CA SER A 109 21.69 -3.12 -12.37
C SER A 109 20.27 -3.41 -12.84
N VAL A 110 19.96 -2.94 -14.04
CA VAL A 110 18.83 -3.45 -14.82
C VAL A 110 19.30 -4.76 -15.48
N VAL A 111 18.53 -5.82 -15.31
CA VAL A 111 18.82 -7.20 -15.77
C VAL A 111 17.62 -7.75 -16.52
N LEU A 112 17.80 -8.85 -17.27
CA LEU A 112 16.71 -9.48 -18.00
C LEU A 112 16.19 -10.71 -17.24
N ALA A 113 14.93 -10.66 -16.81
CA ALA A 113 14.18 -11.80 -16.30
C ALA A 113 13.21 -12.28 -17.38
N GLU A 114 13.50 -13.45 -17.99
CA GLU A 114 12.71 -13.98 -19.11
C GLU A 114 12.56 -12.98 -20.27
N ASN A 115 13.61 -12.21 -20.56
CA ASN A 115 13.68 -11.08 -21.51
C ASN A 115 13.00 -9.78 -21.09
N LEU A 116 12.32 -9.73 -19.95
CA LEU A 116 11.78 -8.48 -19.40
C LEU A 116 12.84 -7.74 -18.57
N PRO A 117 13.13 -6.46 -18.84
CA PRO A 117 13.98 -5.64 -17.97
C PRO A 117 13.42 -5.54 -16.56
N SER A 118 14.22 -5.92 -15.57
CA SER A 118 13.88 -5.89 -14.14
C SER A 118 15.10 -5.52 -13.30
N GLU A 119 14.93 -5.42 -11.99
CA GLU A 119 16.01 -5.11 -11.07
C GLU A 119 16.90 -6.33 -10.72
N SER A 120 18.18 -6.09 -10.49
CA SER A 120 18.99 -6.92 -9.57
C SER A 120 18.57 -6.65 -8.12
N TYR A 121 19.00 -7.44 -7.15
CA TYR A 121 18.76 -7.14 -5.74
C TYR A 121 19.52 -5.90 -5.26
N LEU A 122 18.80 -4.99 -4.59
CA LEU A 122 19.37 -3.87 -3.83
C LEU A 122 19.24 -4.16 -2.33
N ASP A 123 20.35 -4.32 -1.63
CA ASP A 123 20.32 -4.55 -0.17
C ASP A 123 19.99 -3.27 0.59
N THR A 124 18.71 -3.00 0.80
CA THR A 124 18.22 -1.87 1.62
C THR A 124 18.12 -2.24 3.10
N GLY A 125 18.88 -3.23 3.57
CA GLY A 125 18.91 -3.69 4.96
C GLY A 125 18.09 -4.95 5.25
N ASN A 126 17.54 -5.60 4.22
CA ASN A 126 16.69 -6.79 4.33
C ASN A 126 17.44 -8.10 4.00
N ARG A 127 18.75 -8.07 3.69
CA ARG A 127 19.54 -9.27 3.32
C ARG A 127 19.48 -10.38 4.37
N GLN A 128 19.36 -10.03 5.65
CA GLN A 128 19.28 -10.99 6.76
C GLN A 128 18.02 -11.88 6.70
N SER A 129 16.99 -11.50 5.93
CA SER A 129 15.78 -12.30 5.74
C SER A 129 15.95 -13.45 4.74
N PHE A 130 17.11 -13.54 4.07
CA PHE A 130 17.39 -14.56 3.06
C PHE A 130 18.35 -15.63 3.58
N THR A 131 18.11 -16.87 3.15
CA THR A 131 19.11 -17.93 3.28
C THR A 131 20.14 -17.79 2.16
N THR A 132 21.43 -17.89 2.50
CA THR A 132 22.53 -17.76 1.54
C THR A 132 23.61 -18.80 1.79
N ASN A 133 24.30 -19.20 0.71
CA ASN A 133 25.42 -20.15 0.76
C ASN A 133 26.78 -19.45 0.86
N VAL A 134 26.81 -18.11 0.82
CA VAL A 134 28.01 -17.29 0.98
C VAL A 134 27.94 -16.55 2.32
N SER A 135 29.05 -16.51 3.05
CA SER A 135 29.10 -15.77 4.31
C SER A 135 28.67 -14.32 4.07
N PRO A 136 27.72 -13.77 4.85
CA PRO A 136 27.26 -12.42 4.66
C PRO A 136 28.44 -11.46 4.86
N LEU A 137 28.87 -10.77 3.80
CA LEU A 137 29.64 -9.55 3.99
C LEU A 137 28.70 -8.53 4.64
N PHE A 138 29.09 -8.00 5.80
CA PHE A 138 28.43 -6.85 6.40
C PHE A 138 28.68 -5.64 5.50
N ALA A 139 27.77 -5.42 4.56
CA ALA A 139 27.69 -4.19 3.78
C ALA A 139 26.65 -3.28 4.46
N PRO A 140 26.87 -1.95 4.49
CA PRO A 140 25.84 -1.02 4.91
C PRO A 140 24.62 -1.14 4.00
N ALA A 141 23.43 -0.90 4.56
CA ALA A 141 22.20 -0.81 3.78
C ALA A 141 22.33 0.31 2.73
N LYS A 142 21.99 -0.03 1.49
CA LYS A 142 21.94 0.91 0.37
C LYS A 142 20.63 1.69 0.37
N SER A 143 20.63 2.80 -0.35
CA SER A 143 19.45 3.59 -0.65
C SER A 143 19.09 3.51 -2.14
N TRP A 144 17.85 3.86 -2.48
CA TRP A 144 17.42 3.98 -3.88
C TRP A 144 18.16 5.07 -4.66
N ALA A 145 18.88 5.98 -3.99
CA ALA A 145 19.78 6.92 -4.66
C ALA A 145 21.01 6.24 -5.31
N GLU A 146 21.32 5.01 -4.91
CA GLU A 146 22.42 4.20 -5.45
C GLU A 146 21.93 3.17 -6.50
N ALA A 147 20.63 3.17 -6.82
CA ALA A 147 20.05 2.26 -7.80
C ALA A 147 20.43 2.65 -9.24
N ALA A 148 20.49 1.67 -10.15
CA ALA A 148 20.68 1.89 -11.59
C ALA A 148 19.65 2.84 -12.24
N ALA A 149 18.48 3.01 -11.63
CA ALA A 149 17.41 3.87 -12.11
C ALA A 149 16.53 4.32 -10.93
N PRO A 150 15.79 5.44 -11.03
CA PRO A 150 14.92 5.89 -9.96
C PRO A 150 13.77 4.89 -9.71
N LEU A 151 13.40 4.74 -8.44
CA LEU A 151 12.14 4.09 -8.05
C LEU A 151 10.98 5.02 -8.41
N LYS A 152 10.02 4.50 -9.16
CA LYS A 152 8.80 5.20 -9.57
C LYS A 152 7.60 4.62 -8.83
N ILE A 153 7.14 5.36 -7.82
CA ILE A 153 5.97 5.03 -7.00
C ILE A 153 4.93 6.16 -6.96
N ALA A 154 5.23 7.31 -7.58
CA ALA A 154 4.27 8.39 -7.68
C ALA A 154 3.17 8.01 -8.71
N PRO A 155 1.88 8.11 -8.36
CA PRO A 155 0.78 7.69 -9.23
C PRO A 155 0.86 8.28 -10.64
N GLU A 156 1.20 9.57 -10.77
CA GLU A 156 1.33 10.26 -12.05
C GLU A 156 2.45 9.68 -12.96
N GLN A 157 3.44 9.01 -12.38
CA GLN A 157 4.52 8.35 -13.12
C GLN A 157 4.15 6.93 -13.55
N VAL A 158 3.28 6.25 -12.79
CA VAL A 158 2.96 4.82 -12.98
C VAL A 158 1.64 4.62 -13.73
N GLN A 159 0.68 5.54 -13.57
CA GLN A 159 -0.66 5.44 -14.17
C GLN A 159 -0.61 5.27 -15.69
N SER A 160 0.25 6.02 -16.39
CA SER A 160 0.37 5.90 -17.85
C SER A 160 0.91 4.53 -18.29
N VAL A 161 1.80 3.91 -17.52
CA VAL A 161 2.28 2.54 -17.76
C VAL A 161 1.15 1.55 -17.55
N TYR A 162 0.44 1.69 -16.43
CA TYR A 162 -0.71 0.85 -16.08
C TYR A 162 -1.81 0.88 -17.16
N GLU A 163 -2.16 2.08 -17.65
CA GLU A 163 -3.17 2.25 -18.70
C GLU A 163 -2.76 1.56 -20.00
N ARG A 164 -1.50 1.70 -20.44
CA ARG A 164 -0.99 0.97 -21.62
C ARG A 164 -1.02 -0.54 -21.44
N LEU A 165 -0.74 -1.04 -20.24
CA LEU A 165 -0.83 -2.47 -19.92
C LEU A 165 -2.29 -2.96 -19.96
N CYS A 166 -3.26 -2.14 -19.52
CA CYS A 166 -4.68 -2.45 -19.64
C CYS A 166 -5.13 -2.50 -21.10
N GLU A 167 -4.80 -1.46 -21.90
CA GLU A 167 -5.12 -1.41 -23.33
C GLU A 167 -4.50 -2.59 -24.09
N ARG A 168 -3.28 -2.97 -23.72
CA ARG A 168 -2.61 -4.15 -24.27
C ARG A 168 -3.37 -5.42 -23.94
N ALA A 169 -3.79 -5.62 -22.69
CA ALA A 169 -4.59 -6.78 -22.30
C ALA A 169 -5.93 -6.85 -23.06
N GLU A 170 -6.59 -5.71 -23.28
CA GLU A 170 -7.80 -5.60 -24.10
C GLU A 170 -7.52 -6.00 -25.56
N SER A 171 -6.43 -5.52 -26.16
CA SER A 171 -6.04 -5.86 -27.53
C SER A 171 -5.74 -7.36 -27.71
N LEU A 172 -5.35 -8.05 -26.63
CA LEU A 172 -5.11 -9.49 -26.59
C LEU A 172 -6.39 -10.30 -26.29
N GLY A 173 -7.55 -9.65 -26.17
CA GLY A 173 -8.83 -10.30 -25.86
C GLY A 173 -8.95 -10.79 -24.42
N MET A 174 -8.11 -10.31 -23.49
CA MET A 174 -8.17 -10.69 -22.07
C MET A 174 -9.18 -9.85 -21.27
N GLY A 175 -9.71 -8.79 -21.89
CA GLY A 175 -10.61 -7.83 -21.26
C GLY A 175 -9.89 -6.90 -20.28
N ARG A 176 -10.68 -6.03 -19.64
CA ARG A 176 -10.23 -5.07 -18.64
C ARG A 176 -10.90 -5.37 -17.31
N SER A 177 -10.12 -5.30 -16.24
CA SER A 177 -10.68 -5.41 -14.89
C SER A 177 -11.66 -4.27 -14.64
N THR A 178 -12.78 -4.58 -14.00
CA THR A 178 -13.81 -3.59 -13.66
C THR A 178 -13.29 -2.64 -12.59
N VAL A 179 -13.50 -1.34 -12.78
CA VAL A 179 -13.25 -0.35 -11.74
C VAL A 179 -14.25 -0.59 -10.61
N PRO A 180 -13.80 -0.72 -9.34
CA PRO A 180 -14.72 -0.94 -8.24
C PRO A 180 -15.66 0.26 -8.06
N ALA A 181 -16.92 -0.03 -7.72
CA ALA A 181 -17.85 1.03 -7.34
C ALA A 181 -17.39 1.67 -6.03
N THR A 182 -17.45 3.00 -5.97
CA THR A 182 -17.00 3.77 -4.80
C THR A 182 -18.09 4.69 -4.26
N ILE A 183 -17.98 5.03 -2.98
CA ILE A 183 -18.82 6.00 -2.28
C ILE A 183 -17.92 7.04 -1.59
N THR A 184 -18.37 8.29 -1.57
CA THR A 184 -17.61 9.40 -0.95
C THR A 184 -18.04 9.69 0.49
N ASP A 185 -19.23 9.22 0.90
CA ASP A 185 -19.70 9.40 2.26
C ASP A 185 -18.86 8.55 3.24
N PRO A 186 -18.19 9.17 4.23
CA PRO A 186 -17.39 8.45 5.21
C PRO A 186 -18.22 7.61 6.18
N GLY A 187 -19.54 7.79 6.26
CA GLY A 187 -20.35 7.11 7.28
C GLY A 187 -19.85 7.43 8.68
N LEU A 188 -19.47 8.70 8.93
CA LEU A 188 -18.81 9.11 10.16
C LEU A 188 -19.74 8.98 11.37
N GLU A 189 -19.33 8.15 12.32
CA GLU A 189 -20.01 7.87 13.57
C GLU A 189 -19.04 8.00 14.74
N VAL A 190 -19.55 8.33 15.92
CA VAL A 190 -18.74 8.43 17.14
C VAL A 190 -19.40 7.62 18.24
N PHE A 191 -18.60 6.82 18.93
CA PHE A 191 -19.06 5.93 19.99
C PHE A 191 -18.34 6.20 21.30
N THR A 192 -18.98 5.89 22.42
CA THR A 192 -18.28 5.73 23.69
C THR A 192 -17.47 4.42 23.68
N LEU A 193 -16.56 4.27 24.66
CA LEU A 193 -15.86 2.98 24.85
C LEU A 193 -16.79 1.82 25.19
N THR A 194 -17.97 2.09 25.74
CA THR A 194 -19.00 1.09 26.03
C THR A 194 -19.85 0.73 24.82
N GLY A 195 -19.59 1.34 23.65
CA GLY A 195 -20.32 1.08 22.41
C GLY A 195 -21.60 1.90 22.22
N GLN A 196 -21.87 2.88 23.09
CA GLN A 196 -23.01 3.77 22.91
C GLN A 196 -22.73 4.75 21.76
N HIS A 197 -23.63 4.82 20.79
CA HIS A 197 -23.55 5.78 19.69
C HIS A 197 -23.85 7.20 20.18
N LEU A 198 -22.98 8.16 19.86
CA LEU A 198 -23.18 9.58 20.16
C LEU A 198 -24.06 10.23 19.09
N ARG A 199 -25.04 11.02 19.53
CA ARG A 199 -25.95 11.70 18.62
C ARG A 199 -25.22 12.80 17.86
N ARG A 200 -25.19 12.67 16.52
CA ARG A 200 -24.75 13.76 15.63
C ARG A 200 -25.79 14.88 15.66
N MET A 201 -25.39 16.04 16.16
CA MET A 201 -26.28 17.20 16.28
C MET A 201 -26.41 17.95 14.96
N ARG A 202 -25.29 18.21 14.30
CA ARG A 202 -25.21 18.98 13.06
C ARG A 202 -23.92 18.66 12.31
N HIS A 203 -23.96 18.81 11.00
CA HIS A 203 -22.80 18.85 10.11
C HIS A 203 -22.88 20.14 9.30
N THR A 204 -21.79 20.91 9.26
CA THR A 204 -21.69 22.13 8.43
C THR A 204 -20.30 22.17 7.81
N GLY A 205 -20.22 22.09 6.48
CA GLY A 205 -18.93 22.08 5.78
C GLY A 205 -18.07 20.87 6.16
N ASP A 206 -16.93 21.10 6.80
CA ASP A 206 -16.00 20.08 7.29
C ASP A 206 -16.18 19.76 8.79
N GLN A 207 -17.10 20.43 9.49
CA GLN A 207 -17.28 20.28 10.94
C GLN A 207 -18.45 19.38 11.31
N PHE A 208 -18.17 18.33 12.07
CA PHE A 208 -19.14 17.38 12.59
C PHE A 208 -19.29 17.56 14.10
N LEU A 209 -20.51 17.86 14.56
CA LEU A 209 -20.82 18.13 15.95
C LEU A 209 -21.58 16.95 16.57
N PHE A 210 -21.07 16.44 17.69
CA PHE A 210 -21.62 15.33 18.45
C PHE A 210 -21.95 15.77 19.88
N GLU A 211 -23.11 15.34 20.35
CA GLU A 211 -23.48 15.48 21.76
C GLU A 211 -22.66 14.52 22.60
N LEU A 212 -22.06 15.02 23.67
CA LEU A 212 -21.18 14.26 24.53
C LEU A 212 -21.76 14.18 25.96
N PRO A 213 -22.27 13.00 26.38
CA PRO A 213 -22.78 12.81 27.72
C PRO A 213 -21.73 13.04 28.80
N ALA A 214 -22.21 13.28 30.02
CA ALA A 214 -21.37 13.39 31.20
C ALA A 214 -20.56 12.11 31.46
N GLY A 215 -19.34 12.25 32.00
CA GLY A 215 -18.47 11.13 32.36
C GLY A 215 -17.75 10.44 31.20
N ILE A 216 -17.90 10.91 29.95
CA ILE A 216 -17.20 10.34 28.79
C ILE A 216 -15.89 11.09 28.54
N ASP A 217 -14.75 10.49 28.88
CA ASP A 217 -13.40 11.05 28.71
C ASP A 217 -12.67 10.53 27.46
N LYS A 218 -13.25 9.56 26.76
CA LYS A 218 -12.73 8.97 25.53
C LYS A 218 -13.86 8.53 24.61
N VAL A 219 -13.67 8.78 23.32
CA VAL A 219 -14.59 8.34 22.26
C VAL A 219 -13.85 7.50 21.22
N ILE A 220 -14.59 6.77 20.39
CA ILE A 220 -14.08 6.06 19.23
C ILE A 220 -14.73 6.68 18.00
N ILE A 221 -13.91 7.22 17.12
CA ILE A 221 -14.34 7.76 15.82
C ILE A 221 -14.33 6.61 14.83
N ARG A 222 -15.46 6.32 14.21
CA ARG A 222 -15.60 5.29 13.17
C ARG A 222 -15.98 5.91 11.85
N SER A 223 -15.42 5.38 10.78
CA SER A 223 -15.76 5.72 9.40
C SER A 223 -15.52 4.50 8.51
N ARG A 224 -16.06 4.54 7.30
CA ARG A 224 -15.54 3.74 6.19
C ARG A 224 -14.04 3.98 6.06
N ALA A 225 -13.31 2.96 5.61
CA ALA A 225 -11.90 3.05 5.30
C ALA A 225 -11.59 2.18 4.09
N SER A 226 -10.71 2.67 3.23
CA SER A 226 -10.27 1.93 2.04
C SER A 226 -8.82 2.29 1.73
N ARG A 227 -8.13 1.43 1.00
CA ARG A 227 -6.77 1.72 0.54
C ARG A 227 -6.84 2.50 -0.76
N PRO A 228 -6.07 3.59 -0.92
CA PRO A 228 -5.94 4.27 -2.21
C PRO A 228 -5.61 3.32 -3.37
N SER A 229 -4.76 2.31 -3.14
CA SER A 229 -4.47 1.24 -4.10
C SER A 229 -5.69 0.43 -4.55
N ASP A 230 -6.71 0.29 -3.70
CA ASP A 230 -7.94 -0.45 -4.01
C ASP A 230 -9.00 0.43 -4.71
N VAL A 231 -9.08 1.73 -4.37
CA VAL A 231 -10.16 2.62 -4.85
C VAL A 231 -9.77 3.50 -6.04
N ILE A 232 -8.51 3.91 -6.14
CA ILE A 232 -7.97 4.68 -7.27
C ILE A 232 -7.38 3.71 -8.30
N GLY A 233 -6.58 2.76 -7.83
CA GLY A 233 -6.06 1.65 -8.62
C GLY A 233 -4.65 1.22 -8.19
N PRO A 234 -4.16 0.07 -8.68
CA PRO A 234 -2.91 -0.52 -8.23
C PRO A 234 -1.68 0.37 -8.44
N PHE A 235 -1.74 1.29 -9.40
CA PHE A 235 -0.70 2.30 -9.64
C PHE A 235 -0.52 3.33 -8.51
N CYS A 236 -1.35 3.28 -7.46
CA CYS A 236 -1.15 4.02 -6.21
C CYS A 236 -0.38 3.18 -5.19
N ASP A 237 0.73 3.71 -4.67
CA ASP A 237 1.56 3.01 -3.68
C ASP A 237 1.00 3.03 -2.24
N ASP A 238 0.12 3.98 -1.94
CA ASP A 238 -0.47 4.09 -0.59
C ASP A 238 -1.46 2.94 -0.35
N ARG A 239 -1.01 1.95 0.43
CA ARG A 239 -1.76 0.76 0.83
C ARG A 239 -2.39 0.88 2.22
N ARG A 240 -2.35 2.06 2.84
CA ARG A 240 -2.96 2.26 4.16
C ARG A 240 -4.47 2.27 4.02
N ALA A 241 -5.18 1.57 4.91
CA ALA A 241 -6.62 1.74 5.03
C ALA A 241 -6.90 3.14 5.59
N LEU A 242 -7.27 4.11 4.76
CA LEU A 242 -7.50 5.50 5.15
C LEU A 242 -8.99 5.69 5.47
N GLY A 243 -9.28 6.08 6.71
CA GLY A 243 -10.62 6.43 7.17
C GLY A 243 -10.95 7.88 6.82
N VAL A 244 -10.71 8.78 7.76
CA VAL A 244 -10.89 10.23 7.57
C VAL A 244 -9.64 11.00 8.00
N LEU A 245 -9.32 12.08 7.30
CA LEU A 245 -8.25 12.99 7.65
C LEU A 245 -8.79 14.01 8.63
N ILE A 246 -8.37 13.91 9.88
CA ILE A 246 -8.85 14.79 10.95
C ILE A 246 -7.88 15.94 11.14
N GLY A 247 -8.44 17.15 11.25
CA GLY A 247 -7.72 18.37 11.62
C GLY A 247 -8.11 18.84 13.02
N ASN A 248 -8.65 20.05 13.13
CA ASN A 248 -9.00 20.60 14.43
C ASN A 248 -10.10 19.81 15.13
N VAL A 249 -9.88 19.50 16.42
CA VAL A 249 -10.91 18.96 17.30
C VAL A 249 -11.14 19.92 18.44
N LYS A 250 -12.40 20.29 18.69
CA LYS A 250 -12.81 21.21 19.76
C LYS A 250 -13.83 20.53 20.65
N LEU A 251 -13.68 20.74 21.95
CA LEU A 251 -14.64 20.31 22.96
C LEU A 251 -15.18 21.54 23.68
N TRP A 252 -16.50 21.68 23.70
CA TRP A 252 -17.20 22.63 24.56
C TRP A 252 -17.83 21.87 25.71
N ASP A 253 -17.34 22.10 26.93
CA ASP A 253 -17.97 21.61 28.16
C ASP A 253 -18.64 22.77 28.91
N SER A 254 -19.33 22.47 30.01
CA SER A 254 -20.05 23.46 30.82
C SER A 254 -19.18 24.58 31.41
N ARG A 255 -17.86 24.37 31.53
CA ARG A 255 -16.92 25.35 32.09
C ARG A 255 -16.09 26.10 31.06
N GLU A 256 -15.69 25.44 29.97
CA GLU A 256 -14.74 26.00 29.01
C GLU A 256 -14.83 25.34 27.63
N SER A 257 -14.26 26.03 26.65
CA SER A 257 -13.98 25.50 25.32
C SER A 257 -12.49 25.18 25.22
N ARG A 258 -12.14 23.95 24.80
CA ARG A 258 -10.74 23.54 24.61
C ARG A 258 -10.50 22.86 23.27
N VAL A 259 -9.25 22.90 22.83
CA VAL A 259 -8.78 22.13 21.67
C VAL A 259 -8.31 20.76 22.15
N ILE A 260 -8.65 19.71 21.41
CA ILE A 260 -8.17 18.34 21.65
C ILE A 260 -7.12 18.01 20.58
N ASP A 261 -5.85 18.03 20.96
CA ASP A 261 -4.72 17.77 20.07
C ASP A 261 -4.03 16.43 20.36
N THR A 262 -4.62 15.59 21.23
CA THR A 262 -4.01 14.32 21.66
C THR A 262 -3.73 13.39 20.48
N HIS A 263 -4.57 13.43 19.44
CA HIS A 263 -4.36 12.70 18.20
C HIS A 263 -3.14 13.17 17.41
N LEU A 264 -2.65 14.40 17.60
CA LEU A 264 -1.47 14.95 16.94
C LEU A 264 -0.18 14.70 17.74
N ASN A 265 -0.30 14.53 19.06
CA ASN A 265 0.84 14.55 19.98
C ASN A 265 1.15 13.20 20.64
N THR A 266 0.28 12.21 20.48
CA THR A 266 0.42 10.89 21.10
C THR A 266 0.26 9.80 20.06
N ASP A 267 1.06 8.73 20.18
CA ASP A 267 0.83 7.55 19.35
C ASP A 267 -0.37 6.76 19.89
N LEU A 268 -1.42 6.67 19.09
CA LEU A 268 -2.71 6.12 19.48
C LEU A 268 -3.09 5.03 18.48
N PRO A 269 -3.64 3.89 18.95
CA PRO A 269 -4.15 2.88 18.04
C PRO A 269 -5.27 3.48 17.17
N GLY A 270 -5.38 3.01 15.93
CA GLY A 270 -6.40 3.50 15.00
C GLY A 270 -6.02 4.77 14.22
N TRP A 271 -4.82 5.31 14.43
CA TRP A 271 -4.30 6.48 13.74
C TRP A 271 -3.02 6.16 12.97
N HIS A 272 -2.92 6.64 11.73
CA HIS A 272 -1.71 6.46 10.91
C HIS A 272 -0.56 7.36 11.37
N GLN A 273 0.64 7.13 10.85
CA GLN A 273 1.77 8.03 11.10
C GLN A 273 1.43 9.47 10.67
N ARG A 274 1.92 10.45 11.42
CA ARG A 274 1.66 11.86 11.16
C ARG A 274 2.50 12.36 9.99
N GLU A 275 1.83 12.83 8.95
CA GLU A 275 2.44 13.42 7.75
C GLU A 275 2.44 14.95 7.77
N HIS A 276 1.54 15.54 8.57
CA HIS A 276 1.38 16.98 8.70
C HIS A 276 1.22 17.37 10.17
N PRO A 277 1.79 18.49 10.65
CA PRO A 277 1.74 18.86 12.08
C PRO A 277 0.32 18.97 12.66
N GLY A 278 -0.64 19.37 11.84
CA GLY A 278 -2.03 19.60 12.24
C GLY A 278 -3.06 18.63 11.67
N LEU A 279 -2.65 17.58 10.95
CA LEU A 279 -3.58 16.64 10.32
C LEU A 279 -3.13 15.19 10.56
N ARG A 280 -4.07 14.29 10.78
CA ARG A 280 -3.78 12.86 10.92
C ARG A 280 -4.91 12.00 10.38
N TRP A 281 -4.56 11.02 9.56
CA TRP A 281 -5.50 10.02 9.06
C TRP A 281 -5.86 9.00 10.15
N THR A 282 -7.14 8.69 10.26
CA THR A 282 -7.61 7.49 10.97
C THR A 282 -7.50 6.25 10.06
N ASN A 283 -7.56 5.07 10.65
CA ASN A 283 -7.63 3.80 9.91
C ASN A 283 -9.05 3.23 9.77
N GLY A 284 -10.08 4.04 10.02
CA GLY A 284 -11.49 3.64 10.06
C GLY A 284 -12.06 3.41 11.47
N SER A 285 -11.21 3.20 12.49
CA SER A 285 -11.66 3.12 13.89
C SER A 285 -10.61 3.64 14.86
N ALA A 286 -10.77 4.89 15.30
CA ALA A 286 -9.76 5.64 16.01
C ALA A 286 -10.26 6.13 17.39
N PRO A 287 -9.75 5.58 18.51
CA PRO A 287 -9.96 6.16 19.83
C PRO A 287 -9.35 7.55 19.93
N LEU A 288 -10.10 8.48 20.53
CA LEU A 288 -9.69 9.84 20.83
C LEU A 288 -9.91 10.12 22.32
N PRO A 289 -8.81 10.20 23.11
CA PRO A 289 -8.88 10.72 24.47
C PRO A 289 -9.28 12.19 24.45
N LEU A 290 -10.22 12.55 25.31
CA LEU A 290 -10.72 13.92 25.47
C LEU A 290 -10.08 14.65 26.66
N GLY A 291 -9.36 13.93 27.51
CA GLY A 291 -8.79 14.46 28.76
C GLY A 291 -9.83 14.55 29.88
N TYR A 292 -9.45 15.19 31.00
CA TYR A 292 -10.35 15.33 32.16
C TYR A 292 -11.62 16.08 31.80
N ARG A 293 -12.78 15.57 32.23
CA ARG A 293 -14.08 16.23 32.10
C ARG A 293 -14.82 16.18 33.42
N GLU A 294 -15.68 17.16 33.65
CA GLU A 294 -16.52 17.19 34.84
C GLU A 294 -17.49 15.99 34.83
N PRO A 295 -17.61 15.22 35.92
CA PRO A 295 -18.40 13.99 35.96
C PRO A 295 -19.88 14.16 35.62
N THR A 296 -20.42 15.36 35.78
CA THR A 296 -21.84 15.69 35.53
C THR A 296 -22.04 16.64 34.34
N GLY A 297 -20.97 17.06 33.68
CA GLY A 297 -21.02 18.04 32.59
C GLY A 297 -21.33 17.39 31.24
N ASN A 298 -22.44 17.77 30.62
CA ASN A 298 -22.64 17.53 29.19
C ASN A 298 -21.74 18.45 28.37
N GLY A 299 -21.37 18.00 27.18
CA GLY A 299 -20.54 18.76 26.26
C GLY A 299 -20.90 18.53 24.80
N VAL A 300 -20.22 19.26 23.93
CA VAL A 300 -20.31 19.12 22.48
C VAL A 300 -18.92 18.93 21.92
N LEU A 301 -18.72 17.85 21.17
CA LEU A 301 -17.49 17.53 20.47
C LEU A 301 -17.61 17.93 18.99
N CYS A 302 -16.74 18.81 18.52
CA CYS A 302 -16.60 19.13 17.10
C CYS A 302 -15.34 18.52 16.54
N ILE A 303 -15.48 17.76 15.46
CA ILE A 303 -14.38 17.14 14.72
C ILE A 303 -14.36 17.73 13.31
N GLN A 304 -13.22 18.27 12.91
CA GLN A 304 -12.99 18.74 11.54
C GLN A 304 -12.49 17.60 10.66
N ILE A 305 -13.23 17.27 9.60
CA ILE A 305 -12.85 16.30 8.58
C ILE A 305 -12.34 17.04 7.35
N VAL A 306 -11.02 17.05 7.18
CA VAL A 306 -10.34 17.80 6.10
C VAL A 306 -10.38 17.04 4.78
N ASN A 307 -10.33 15.71 4.83
CA ASN A 307 -10.45 14.86 3.65
C ASN A 307 -11.06 13.50 4.02
N ALA A 308 -11.74 12.87 3.07
CA ALA A 308 -12.44 11.60 3.22
C ALA A 308 -12.60 10.93 1.86
N GLY A 309 -12.44 9.60 1.84
CA GLY A 309 -12.74 8.76 0.68
C GLY A 309 -11.83 8.99 -0.54
N PRO A 310 -12.18 8.39 -1.69
CA PRO A 310 -13.31 7.48 -1.88
C PRO A 310 -13.18 6.16 -1.10
N TYR A 311 -14.30 5.48 -0.86
CA TYR A 311 -14.37 4.18 -0.20
C TYR A 311 -14.98 3.13 -1.12
N LEU A 312 -14.57 1.87 -0.99
CA LEU A 312 -15.23 0.77 -1.71
C LEU A 312 -16.71 0.67 -1.26
N LEU A 313 -17.61 0.57 -2.24
CA LEU A 313 -19.02 0.32 -1.96
C LEU A 313 -19.18 -1.17 -1.60
N ASP A 314 -19.66 -1.45 -0.40
CA ASP A 314 -19.88 -2.82 0.05
C ASP A 314 -21.00 -3.47 -0.79
N THR A 315 -20.81 -4.71 -1.26
CA THR A 315 -21.79 -5.40 -2.13
C THR A 315 -23.15 -5.60 -1.45
N ASN A 316 -23.21 -5.55 -0.12
CA ASN A 316 -24.44 -5.60 0.66
C ASN A 316 -25.25 -4.27 0.62
N GLU A 317 -24.62 -3.11 0.41
CA GLU A 317 -25.34 -1.83 0.25
C GLU A 317 -25.99 -1.71 -1.14
N THR A 318 -25.42 -2.33 -2.18
CA THR A 318 -26.01 -2.43 -3.52
C THR A 318 -27.39 -3.11 -3.52
N ALA A 319 -27.59 -4.13 -2.68
CA ALA A 319 -28.88 -4.81 -2.57
C ALA A 319 -29.94 -3.95 -1.85
N ALA A 320 -29.53 -3.18 -0.82
CA ALA A 320 -30.43 -2.29 -0.09
C ALA A 320 -30.89 -1.10 -0.94
N GLN A 321 -30.00 -0.54 -1.78
CA GLN A 321 -30.35 0.56 -2.69
C GLN A 321 -31.24 0.09 -3.86
N ALA A 322 -31.02 -1.11 -4.39
CA ALA A 322 -31.86 -1.70 -5.44
C ALA A 322 -33.28 -2.09 -4.97
N LEU A 323 -33.48 -2.31 -3.66
CA LEU A 323 -34.80 -2.55 -3.05
C LEU A 323 -35.54 -1.26 -2.69
N SER A 324 -34.87 -0.11 -2.74
CA SER A 324 -35.45 1.22 -2.44
C SER A 324 -35.73 2.07 -3.68
N ALA A 325 -35.44 1.56 -4.88
CA ALA A 325 -35.71 2.19 -6.18
C ALA A 325 -36.87 1.48 -6.89
#